data_AF-A0A7S1JT61-F1
#
_entry.id   AF-A0A7S1JT61-F1
#
_cell.length_a   1.000
_cell.length_b   1.000
_cell.length_c   1.000
_cell.angle_alpha   90.00
_cell.angle_beta   90.00
_cell.angle_gamma   90.00
#
_symmetry.space_group_name_H-M   'P 1'
#
loop_
_entity.id
_entity.type
_entity.pdbx_description
1 polymer ?
#
loop_
_entity_poly.entity_id
_entity_poly.type
_entity_poly.pdbx_seq_one_letter_code
_entity_poly.pdbx_strand_id
1 'polypeptide(L)'
;MPSVTLPRPQAKSRSEKTIDNAANTPDPLPFASTLIYVPTQRDAEEVASFLSDRGVQAAAYHAGLRPDRRLGVHEDFLQDKVQVVVATVAYGMGIDKPDIRRVIHYGLPRTLEAYVQQAGRAGRDGDLSECYLFWRDGDGATGR
;
A
#
# COMPACT_ATOMS: atom_id res chain seq x y z
N MET A 1 4.11 19.41 5.02
CA MET A 1 4.99 18.66 4.10
C MET A 1 4.15 18.18 2.92
N PRO A 2 4.66 18.16 1.69
CA PRO A 2 3.81 17.96 0.51
C PRO A 2 3.14 16.59 0.57
N SER A 3 1.83 16.57 0.31
CA SER A 3 1.08 15.32 0.09
C SER A 3 1.72 14.60 -1.09
N VAL A 4 2.45 13.52 -0.83
CA VAL A 4 3.01 12.67 -1.89
C VAL A 4 1.87 11.83 -2.44
N THR A 5 1.23 12.33 -3.48
CA THR A 5 0.26 11.56 -4.26
C THR A 5 1.03 10.53 -5.09
N LEU A 6 0.76 9.25 -4.87
CA LEU A 6 1.28 8.17 -5.73
C LEU A 6 0.91 8.48 -7.19
N PRO A 7 1.81 8.22 -8.15
CA PRO A 7 1.50 8.47 -9.54
C PRO A 7 0.27 7.66 -9.89
N ARG A 8 -0.76 8.29 -10.50
CA ARG A 8 -1.89 7.53 -11.04
C ARG A 8 -1.32 6.55 -12.07
N PRO A 9 -1.65 5.25 -12.00
CA PRO A 9 -1.16 4.31 -12.99
C PRO A 9 -1.73 4.73 -14.35
N GLN A 10 -0.86 4.99 -15.33
CA GLN A 10 -1.21 5.78 -16.51
C GLN A 10 -2.30 5.17 -17.40
N ALA A 11 -3.50 5.77 -17.44
CA ALA A 11 -4.44 5.66 -18.56
C ALA A 11 -5.06 7.02 -18.88
N LYS A 12 -5.15 7.35 -20.18
CA LYS A 12 -5.65 8.63 -20.69
C LYS A 12 -7.17 8.76 -20.52
N SER A 13 -7.57 9.94 -20.02
CA SER A 13 -8.84 10.66 -20.18
C SER A 13 -10.18 10.02 -19.76
N ARG A 14 -10.86 10.78 -18.89
CA ARG A 14 -12.28 11.22 -18.99
C ARG A 14 -13.33 10.40 -18.22
N SER A 15 -13.48 10.70 -16.93
CA SER A 15 -14.62 11.42 -16.33
C SER A 15 -14.59 11.23 -14.82
N GLU A 16 -14.13 12.24 -14.08
CA GLU A 16 -14.23 12.26 -12.61
C GLU A 16 -15.69 12.44 -12.22
N LYS A 17 -16.27 11.41 -11.62
CA LYS A 17 -17.40 11.57 -10.68
C LYS A 17 -16.87 11.23 -9.30
N THR A 18 -16.23 12.21 -8.70
CA THR A 18 -15.99 12.24 -7.25
C THR A 18 -17.35 12.35 -6.59
N ILE A 19 -17.72 11.36 -5.79
CA ILE A 19 -18.79 11.50 -4.81
C ILE A 19 -18.22 12.40 -3.70
N ASP A 20 -18.50 13.69 -3.81
CA ASP A 20 -18.17 14.68 -2.79
C ASP A 20 -19.03 14.43 -1.55
N ASN A 21 -18.43 13.83 -0.52
CA ASN A 21 -18.87 13.97 0.86
C ASN A 21 -17.74 14.68 1.64
N ALA A 22 -17.55 15.96 1.33
CA ALA A 22 -16.56 16.84 1.95
C ALA A 22 -16.98 17.38 3.33
N ALA A 23 -17.45 16.51 4.22
CA ALA A 23 -17.89 16.91 5.57
C ALA A 23 -17.25 16.12 6.72
N ASN A 24 -16.33 15.19 6.44
CA ASN A 24 -15.67 14.42 7.50
C ASN A 24 -14.30 13.88 7.06
N THR A 25 -13.41 14.75 6.58
CA THR A 25 -12.00 14.37 6.43
C THR A 25 -11.38 14.48 7.83
N PRO A 26 -11.11 13.38 8.55
CA PRO A 26 -10.35 13.48 9.79
C PRO A 26 -9.02 14.15 9.49
N ASP A 27 -8.48 14.90 10.46
CA ASP A 27 -7.15 15.48 10.36
C ASP A 27 -6.17 14.44 9.77
N PRO A 28 -5.30 14.83 8.83
CA PRO A 28 -4.41 13.88 8.16
C PRO A 28 -3.70 13.05 9.22
N LEU A 29 -3.98 11.73 9.22
CA LEU A 29 -3.42 10.82 10.20
C LEU A 29 -1.89 11.04 10.25
N PRO A 30 -1.29 11.11 11.45
CA PRO A 30 0.14 11.31 11.60
C PRO A 30 0.91 10.32 10.71
N PHE A 31 2.12 10.70 10.27
CA PHE A 31 2.98 9.82 9.47
C PHE A 31 3.14 8.49 10.20
N ALA A 32 2.48 7.48 9.69
CA ALA A 32 2.31 6.21 10.37
C ALA A 32 2.37 5.06 9.37
N SER A 33 2.66 3.89 9.91
CA SER A 33 3.00 2.70 9.15
C SER A 33 1.97 2.41 8.07
N THR A 34 2.45 2.38 6.83
CA THR A 34 1.65 2.24 5.61
C THR A 34 2.09 1.00 4.85
N LEU A 35 1.12 0.21 4.41
CA LEU A 35 1.35 -0.96 3.59
C LEU A 35 0.70 -0.76 2.22
N ILE A 36 1.48 -0.85 1.14
CA ILE A 36 1.01 -0.70 -0.22
C ILE A 36 1.09 -2.05 -0.93
N TYR A 37 -0.03 -2.64 -1.30
CA TYR A 37 -0.11 -3.84 -2.13
C TYR A 37 -0.06 -3.49 -3.62
N VAL A 38 0.83 -4.15 -4.37
CA VAL A 38 0.99 -4.00 -5.82
C VAL A 38 0.95 -5.38 -6.51
N PRO A 39 0.55 -5.45 -7.80
CA PRO A 39 0.37 -6.73 -8.48
C PRO A 39 1.70 -7.39 -8.86
N THR A 40 2.75 -6.63 -9.17
CA THR A 40 4.04 -7.18 -9.64
C THR A 40 5.22 -6.76 -8.77
N GLN A 41 6.31 -7.54 -8.85
CA GLN A 41 7.57 -7.23 -8.17
C GLN A 41 8.19 -5.93 -8.67
N ARG A 42 8.06 -5.69 -9.98
CA ARG A 42 8.53 -4.48 -10.64
C ARG A 42 7.81 -3.24 -10.10
N ASP A 43 6.48 -3.31 -9.98
CA ASP A 43 5.70 -2.20 -9.40
C ASP A 43 6.13 -1.93 -7.95
N ALA A 44 6.51 -2.98 -7.20
CA ALA A 44 6.97 -2.83 -5.82
C ALA A 44 8.25 -2.01 -5.74
N GLU A 45 9.22 -2.31 -6.60
CA GLU A 45 10.47 -1.56 -6.70
C GLU A 45 10.25 -0.14 -7.22
N GLU A 46 9.47 0.03 -8.30
CA GLU A 46 9.21 1.35 -8.91
C GLU A 46 8.49 2.30 -7.94
N VAL A 47 7.46 1.83 -7.26
CA VAL A 47 6.71 2.65 -6.28
C VAL A 47 7.56 2.94 -5.05
N ALA A 48 8.33 1.97 -4.54
CA ALA A 48 9.22 2.21 -3.40
C ALA A 48 10.32 3.23 -3.74
N SER A 49 10.92 3.14 -4.93
CA SER A 49 11.90 4.12 -5.41
C SER A 49 11.27 5.50 -5.54
N PHE A 50 10.09 5.59 -6.18
CA PHE A 50 9.37 6.86 -6.36
C PHE A 50 9.11 7.59 -5.03
N LEU A 51 8.74 6.83 -3.99
CA LEU A 51 8.52 7.35 -2.65
C LEU A 51 9.84 7.76 -1.97
N SER A 52 10.87 6.93 -2.09
CA SER A 52 12.20 7.19 -1.52
C SER A 52 12.84 8.45 -2.10
N ASP A 53 12.71 8.66 -3.42
CA ASP A 53 13.18 9.85 -4.12
C ASP A 53 12.52 11.15 -3.63
N ARG A 54 11.41 11.04 -2.90
CA ARG A 54 10.66 12.16 -2.30
C ARG A 54 10.86 12.25 -0.78
N GLY A 55 11.84 11.52 -0.24
CA GLY A 55 12.18 11.55 1.17
C GLY A 55 11.27 10.70 2.06
N VAL A 56 10.45 9.81 1.48
CA VAL A 56 9.66 8.85 2.26
C VAL A 56 10.53 7.63 2.56
N GLN A 57 10.53 7.18 3.81
CA GLN A 57 11.21 5.94 4.21
C GLN A 57 10.41 4.74 3.70
N ALA A 58 10.64 4.37 2.43
CA ALA A 58 9.90 3.33 1.74
C ALA A 58 10.82 2.16 1.33
N ALA A 59 10.30 0.93 1.40
CA ALA A 59 11.02 -0.25 0.97
C ALA A 59 10.11 -1.23 0.20
N ALA A 60 10.66 -1.88 -0.83
CA ALA A 60 9.97 -2.91 -1.58
C ALA A 60 10.03 -4.26 -0.82
N TYR A 61 8.98 -5.08 -0.95
CA TYR A 61 8.91 -6.45 -0.45
C TYR A 61 8.25 -7.39 -1.45
N HIS A 62 9.01 -8.36 -1.97
CA HIS A 62 8.51 -9.37 -2.90
C HIS A 62 9.35 -10.64 -2.87
N ALA A 63 8.84 -11.69 -3.51
CA ALA A 63 9.47 -13.02 -3.51
C ALA A 63 10.85 -13.07 -4.21
N GLY A 64 11.17 -12.11 -5.08
CA GLY A 64 12.47 -12.02 -5.74
C GLY A 64 13.60 -11.45 -4.87
N LEU A 65 13.28 -10.83 -3.73
CA LEU A 65 14.30 -10.37 -2.79
C LEU A 65 14.96 -11.55 -2.09
N ARG A 66 16.27 -11.39 -1.82
CA ARG A 66 17.02 -12.37 -1.01
C ARG A 66 16.38 -12.50 0.39
N PRO A 67 16.40 -13.70 1.01
CA PRO A 67 15.79 -13.91 2.33
C PRO A 67 16.26 -12.93 3.41
N ASP A 68 17.55 -12.61 3.46
CA ASP A 68 18.14 -11.63 4.39
C ASP A 68 17.58 -10.22 4.18
N ARG A 69 17.37 -9.81 2.92
CA ARG A 69 16.78 -8.50 2.61
C ARG A 69 15.30 -8.44 2.98
N ARG A 70 14.55 -9.52 2.75
CA ARG A 70 13.14 -9.61 3.18
C ARG A 70 13.02 -9.49 4.70
N LEU A 71 13.87 -10.22 5.43
CA LEU A 71 13.91 -10.16 6.89
C LEU A 71 14.25 -8.74 7.38
N GLY A 72 15.27 -8.10 6.82
CA GLY A 72 15.64 -6.73 7.19
C GLY A 72 14.51 -5.72 6.96
N VAL A 73 13.87 -5.75 5.78
CA VAL A 73 12.72 -4.86 5.49
C VAL A 73 11.55 -5.12 6.45
N HIS A 74 11.30 -6.37 6.80
CA HIS A 74 10.26 -6.74 7.74
C HIS A 74 10.55 -6.20 9.15
N GLU A 75 11.77 -6.41 9.67
CA GLU A 75 12.20 -5.90 10.97
C GLU A 75 12.20 -4.36 11.02
N ASP A 76 12.70 -3.72 9.97
CA ASP A 76 12.73 -2.26 9.87
C ASP A 76 11.31 -1.66 9.83
N PHE A 77 10.35 -2.36 9.23
CA PHE A 77 8.94 -1.94 9.26
C PHE A 77 8.30 -2.12 10.63
N LEU A 78 8.60 -3.22 11.33
CA LEU A 78 8.12 -3.44 12.70
C LEU A 78 8.66 -2.38 13.68
N GLN A 79 9.89 -1.92 13.47
CA GLN A 79 10.59 -0.93 14.29
C GLN A 79 10.37 0.52 13.83
N ASP A 80 9.46 0.77 12.90
CA ASP A 80 9.15 2.11 12.34
C ASP A 80 10.34 2.83 11.66
N LYS A 81 11.41 2.10 11.33
CA LYS A 81 12.54 2.60 10.52
C LYS A 81 12.15 2.72 9.04
N VAL A 82 11.27 1.85 8.58
CA VAL A 82 10.59 1.99 7.28
C VAL A 82 9.14 2.35 7.57
N GLN A 83 8.69 3.49 7.05
CA GLN A 83 7.31 3.95 7.24
C GLN A 83 6.36 3.33 6.21
N VAL A 84 6.87 3.01 5.02
CA VAL A 84 6.06 2.47 3.92
C VAL A 84 6.67 1.19 3.38
N VAL A 85 5.95 0.09 3.47
CA VAL A 85 6.32 -1.13 2.74
C VAL A 85 5.46 -1.24 1.49
N VAL A 86 6.11 -1.37 0.34
CA VAL A 86 5.46 -1.64 -0.94
C VAL A 86 5.65 -3.10 -1.28
N ALA A 87 4.57 -3.86 -1.27
CA ALA A 87 4.63 -5.30 -1.31
C ALA A 87 3.73 -5.94 -2.36
N THR A 88 4.18 -7.09 -2.86
CA THR A 88 3.28 -8.03 -3.54
C THR A 88 2.47 -8.84 -2.53
N VAL A 89 1.53 -9.67 -3.00
CA VAL A 89 0.78 -10.63 -2.17
C VAL A 89 1.67 -11.57 -1.34
N ALA A 90 2.96 -11.67 -1.64
CA ALA A 90 3.95 -12.39 -0.84
C ALA A 90 4.09 -11.84 0.59
N TYR A 91 3.72 -10.58 0.84
CA TYR A 91 3.72 -9.96 2.16
C TYR A 91 2.37 -10.17 2.86
N GLY A 92 2.15 -11.42 3.28
CA GLY A 92 0.90 -11.84 3.93
C GLY A 92 1.08 -12.88 5.04
N MET A 93 2.17 -13.64 5.03
CA MET A 93 2.43 -14.62 6.09
C MET A 93 3.17 -13.93 7.25
N GLY A 94 2.46 -13.52 8.30
CA GLY A 94 3.07 -13.22 9.60
C GLY A 94 3.38 -11.76 9.95
N ILE A 95 2.85 -10.76 9.21
CA ILE A 95 2.95 -9.37 9.69
C ILE A 95 1.98 -9.20 10.86
N ASP A 96 2.55 -8.97 12.04
CA ASP A 96 1.84 -8.64 13.29
C ASP A 96 2.29 -7.28 13.80
N LYS A 97 2.01 -6.23 13.00
CA LYS A 97 2.17 -4.84 13.42
C LYS A 97 0.78 -4.27 13.71
N PRO A 98 0.43 -4.00 14.97
CA PRO A 98 -0.93 -3.61 15.33
C PRO A 98 -1.30 -2.21 14.82
N ASP A 99 -0.30 -1.36 14.62
CA ASP A 99 -0.40 0.07 14.36
C ASP A 99 -0.27 0.46 12.87
N ILE A 100 -0.67 -0.43 11.95
CA ILE A 100 -0.76 -0.09 10.53
C ILE A 100 -1.93 0.89 10.33
N ARG A 101 -1.63 2.16 10.03
CA ARG A 101 -2.64 3.21 9.84
C ARG A 101 -3.21 3.25 8.44
N ARG A 102 -2.46 2.80 7.43
CA ARG A 102 -2.90 2.83 6.04
C ARG A 102 -2.58 1.55 5.30
N VAL A 103 -3.59 0.99 4.64
CA VAL A 103 -3.42 -0.08 3.65
C VAL A 103 -3.89 0.44 2.29
N ILE A 104 -3.02 0.39 1.29
CA ILE A 104 -3.30 0.88 -0.06
C ILE A 104 -3.17 -0.29 -1.02
N HIS A 105 -4.18 -0.56 -1.82
CA HIS A 105 -4.09 -1.49 -2.95
C HIS A 105 -3.90 -0.67 -4.22
N TYR A 106 -2.74 -0.80 -4.83
CA TYR A 106 -2.38 -0.15 -6.07
C TYR A 106 -2.53 -1.16 -7.21
N GLY A 107 -3.77 -1.34 -7.67
CA GLY A 107 -4.22 -2.41 -8.55
C GLY A 107 -5.23 -3.33 -7.84
N LEU A 108 -6.09 -3.98 -8.62
CA LEU A 108 -7.08 -4.90 -8.06
C LEU A 108 -6.42 -6.14 -7.44
N PRO A 109 -6.76 -6.50 -6.19
CA PRO A 109 -6.44 -7.80 -5.63
C PRO A 109 -7.04 -8.92 -6.49
N ARG A 110 -6.38 -10.09 -6.50
CA ARG A 110 -6.81 -11.24 -7.30
C ARG A 110 -8.20 -11.76 -6.91
N THR A 111 -8.57 -11.61 -5.64
CA THR A 111 -9.86 -12.04 -5.10
C THR A 111 -10.35 -11.04 -4.07
N LEU A 112 -11.67 -11.00 -3.86
CA LEU A 112 -12.27 -10.23 -2.76
C LEU A 112 -11.77 -10.72 -1.40
N GLU A 113 -11.57 -12.02 -1.24
CA GLU A 113 -11.01 -12.58 0.00
C GLU A 113 -9.60 -12.05 0.28
N ALA A 114 -8.75 -11.99 -0.74
CA ALA A 114 -7.42 -11.41 -0.60
C ALA A 114 -7.49 -9.94 -0.17
N TYR A 115 -8.39 -9.16 -0.78
CA TYR A 115 -8.65 -7.78 -0.37
C TYR A 115 -9.06 -7.69 1.10
N VAL A 116 -10.04 -8.49 1.54
CA VAL A 116 -10.54 -8.47 2.92
C VAL A 116 -9.45 -8.84 3.91
N GLN A 117 -8.66 -9.89 3.63
CA GLN A 117 -7.54 -10.29 4.49
C GLN A 117 -6.44 -9.23 4.56
N GLN A 118 -6.16 -8.55 3.46
CA GLN A 118 -5.13 -7.51 3.35
C GLN A 118 -5.56 -6.22 4.07
N ALA A 119 -6.78 -5.76 3.80
CA ALA A 119 -7.38 -4.59 4.46
C ALA A 119 -7.50 -4.80 5.97
N GLY A 120 -7.84 -6.02 6.42
CA GLY A 120 -7.93 -6.38 7.85
C GLY A 120 -6.63 -6.30 8.66
N ARG A 121 -5.50 -5.90 8.03
CA ARG A 121 -4.25 -5.60 8.74
C ARG A 121 -4.20 -4.20 9.32
N ALA A 122 -5.02 -3.29 8.79
CA ALA A 122 -5.08 -1.92 9.28
C ALA A 122 -5.75 -1.86 10.67
N GLY A 123 -5.26 -1.00 11.57
CA GLY A 123 -6.01 -0.65 12.78
C GLY A 123 -6.24 -1.78 13.79
N ARG A 124 -5.31 -2.75 13.92
CA ARG A 124 -5.49 -3.88 14.85
C ARG A 124 -5.36 -3.50 16.32
N ASP A 125 -4.81 -2.32 16.61
CA ASP A 125 -4.80 -1.67 17.93
C ASP A 125 -6.16 -1.01 18.29
N GLY A 126 -7.11 -0.94 17.36
CA GLY A 126 -8.41 -0.32 17.55
C GLY A 126 -8.46 1.18 17.21
N ASP A 127 -7.34 1.78 16.82
CA ASP A 127 -7.29 3.17 16.36
C ASP A 127 -7.75 3.30 14.91
N LEU A 128 -8.14 4.54 14.54
CA LEU A 128 -8.56 4.85 13.18
C LEU A 128 -7.49 4.46 12.16
N SER A 129 -7.94 3.83 11.08
CA SER A 129 -7.09 3.44 9.96
C SER A 129 -7.86 3.54 8.65
N GLU A 130 -7.12 3.68 7.56
CA GLU A 130 -7.67 3.91 6.23
C GLU A 130 -7.27 2.78 5.28
N CYS A 131 -8.23 2.35 4.48
CA CYS A 131 -8.01 1.39 3.40
C CYS A 131 -8.38 2.02 2.06
N TYR A 132 -7.43 2.07 1.14
CA TYR A 132 -7.63 2.59 -0.21
C TYR A 132 -7.47 1.48 -1.24
N LEU A 133 -8.28 1.54 -2.31
CA LEU A 133 -8.19 0.68 -3.47
C LEU A 133 -8.16 1.54 -4.72
N PHE A 134 -7.02 1.54 -5.41
CA PHE A 134 -6.86 2.12 -6.74
C PHE A 134 -7.01 1.01 -7.78
N TRP A 135 -7.87 1.24 -8.76
CA TRP A 135 -8.03 0.34 -9.90
C TRP A 135 -8.01 1.13 -11.21
N ARG A 136 -7.76 0.42 -12.30
CA ARG A 136 -7.87 0.92 -13.67
C ARG A 136 -8.83 0.07 -14.48
N ASP A 137 -9.41 0.70 -15.50
CA ASP A 137 -10.09 -0.02 -16.56
C ASP A 137 -9.09 -0.99 -17.22
N GLY A 138 -9.37 -2.30 -17.10
CA GLY A 138 -8.50 -3.38 -17.57
C GLY A 138 -7.93 -4.29 -16.48
N ASP A 139 -7.86 -3.84 -15.22
CA ASP A 139 -7.32 -4.66 -14.11
C ASP A 139 -8.17 -5.91 -13.85
N GLY A 140 -9.50 -5.81 -14.05
CA GLY A 140 -10.45 -6.91 -13.88
C GLY A 140 -10.39 -8.02 -14.94
N ALA A 141 -9.56 -7.87 -15.99
CA ALA A 141 -9.50 -8.81 -17.11
C ALA A 141 -8.50 -9.98 -16.90
N THR A 142 -7.73 -10.00 -15.81
CA THR A 142 -6.67 -11.00 -15.59
C THR A 142 -7.16 -12.19 -14.78
N GLY A 143 -8.21 -12.85 -15.27
CA GLY A 143 -8.72 -14.12 -14.75
C GLY A 143 -8.99 -15.07 -15.91
N ARG A 144 -7.94 -15.70 -16.43
CA ARG A 144 -8.03 -16.93 -17.23
C ARG A 144 -7.00 -17.92 -16.71
#